data_AF-A0A1Q7KAJ1-F1
#
_entry.id   AF-A0A1Q7KAJ1-F1
#
_cell.length_a   1.000
_cell.length_b   1.000
_cell.length_c   1.000
_cell.angle_alpha   90.00
_cell.angle_beta   90.00
_cell.angle_gamma   90.00
#
_symmetry.space_group_name_H-M   'P 1'
#
loop_
_entity.id
_entity.type
_entity.pdbx_description
1 polymer ?
#
loop_
_entity_poly.entity_id
_entity_poly.type
_entity_poly.pdbx_seq_one_letter_code
_entity_poly.pdbx_strand_id
1 'polypeptide(L)'
;MTKSSVKVQAMLEAALPQPGMKYELKKRIARLGSLGHMRVLALASWQGAYVVREAKALRPSAWVWARRRPTNTLYCGALASRAVRVADPHVHFRDGWLVRRLAPDCSRIELASLPKERDEARLLYSMGWEAANLHLGSPSAVAKIRKDLAKRSAPWLHKAAKAMSEATLADWEQWRRGWKRAKTR
;
A
#
# COMPACT_ATOMS: atom_id res chain seq x y z
N MET A 1 -13.97 -24.30 8.24
CA MET A 1 -13.34 -22.99 7.97
C MET A 1 -12.21 -22.76 8.97
N THR A 2 -11.02 -22.33 8.54
CA THR A 2 -9.91 -22.01 9.45
C THR A 2 -10.25 -20.76 10.30
N LYS A 3 -9.78 -20.68 11.55
CA LYS A 3 -10.03 -19.54 12.48
C LYS A 3 -9.73 -18.15 11.85
N SER A 4 -8.77 -18.09 10.93
CA SER A 4 -8.42 -16.87 10.17
C SER A 4 -9.52 -16.43 9.19
N SER A 5 -10.22 -17.38 8.57
CA SER A 5 -11.30 -17.11 7.61
C SER A 5 -12.52 -16.47 8.26
N VAL A 6 -12.87 -16.90 9.47
CA VAL A 6 -14.02 -16.37 10.24
C VAL A 6 -13.77 -14.91 10.65
N LYS A 7 -12.54 -14.59 11.06
CA LYS A 7 -12.18 -13.21 11.42
C LYS A 7 -12.27 -12.25 10.23
N VAL A 8 -11.76 -12.65 9.06
CA VAL A 8 -11.80 -11.80 7.86
C VAL A 8 -13.23 -11.55 7.40
N GLN A 9 -14.08 -12.56 7.46
CA GLN A 9 -15.49 -12.43 7.11
C GLN A 9 -16.21 -11.40 8.00
N ALA A 10 -16.03 -11.48 9.32
CA ALA A 10 -16.61 -10.52 10.26
C ALA A 10 -16.13 -9.08 10.01
N MET A 11 -14.87 -8.89 9.60
CA MET A 11 -14.37 -7.56 9.24
C MET A 11 -14.99 -7.02 7.94
N LEU A 12 -15.22 -7.90 6.97
CA LEU A 12 -15.89 -7.52 5.72
C LEU A 12 -17.37 -7.18 5.98
N GLU A 13 -18.07 -7.98 6.78
CA GLU A 13 -19.45 -7.74 7.20
C GLU A 13 -19.59 -6.39 7.91
N ALA A 14 -18.68 -6.08 8.84
CA ALA A 14 -18.66 -4.79 9.53
C ALA A 14 -18.37 -3.59 8.60
N ALA A 15 -17.76 -3.82 7.44
CA ALA A 15 -17.48 -2.78 6.46
C ALA A 15 -18.60 -2.61 5.42
N LEU A 16 -19.59 -3.50 5.39
CA LEU A 16 -20.75 -3.36 4.51
C LEU A 16 -21.65 -2.20 4.96
N PRO A 17 -22.40 -1.56 4.05
CA PRO A 17 -23.25 -0.42 4.39
C PRO A 17 -24.36 -0.72 5.40
N GLN A 18 -24.84 -1.97 5.43
CA GLN A 18 -25.92 -2.39 6.31
C GLN A 18 -25.63 -3.79 6.89
N PRO A 19 -25.84 -4.01 8.20
CA PRO A 19 -25.73 -5.33 8.80
C PRO A 19 -26.71 -6.34 8.18
N GLY A 20 -26.29 -7.60 8.04
CA GLY A 20 -27.15 -8.68 7.57
C GLY A 20 -27.45 -8.68 6.05
N MET A 21 -26.79 -7.81 5.29
CA MET A 21 -26.88 -7.84 3.82
C MET A 21 -26.43 -9.19 3.27
N LYS A 22 -27.09 -9.65 2.19
CA LYS A 22 -26.58 -10.77 1.38
C LYS A 22 -25.37 -10.30 0.59
N TYR A 23 -24.31 -11.10 0.61
CA TYR A 23 -23.08 -10.85 -0.15
C TYR A 23 -22.45 -12.17 -0.60
N GLU A 24 -21.59 -12.08 -1.61
CA GLU A 24 -20.77 -13.19 -2.08
C GLU A 24 -19.30 -12.97 -1.71
N LEU A 25 -18.64 -14.03 -1.21
CA LEU A 25 -17.21 -14.01 -0.96
C LEU A 25 -16.43 -14.50 -2.18
N LYS A 26 -15.44 -13.70 -2.61
CA LYS A 26 -14.49 -14.09 -3.66
C LYS A 26 -13.07 -13.95 -3.17
N LYS A 27 -12.17 -14.82 -3.64
CA LYS A 27 -10.72 -14.63 -3.50
C LYS A 27 -10.20 -13.88 -4.71
N ARG A 28 -9.30 -12.93 -4.49
CA ARG A 28 -8.64 -12.16 -5.56
C ARG A 28 -7.13 -12.34 -5.48
N ILE A 29 -6.50 -12.58 -6.62
CA ILE A 29 -5.04 -12.53 -6.75
C ILE A 29 -4.72 -11.26 -7.53
N ALA A 30 -4.06 -10.30 -6.87
CA ALA A 30 -3.50 -9.15 -7.55
C ALA A 30 -2.12 -9.51 -8.11
N ARG A 31 -1.85 -9.11 -9.35
CA ARG A 31 -0.55 -9.29 -10.01
C ARG A 31 0.50 -8.31 -9.43
N LEU A 32 1.68 -8.26 -10.05
CA LEU A 32 2.90 -7.50 -9.75
C LEU A 32 2.87 -6.57 -8.50
N GLY A 33 3.74 -6.84 -7.51
CA GLY A 33 3.89 -6.05 -6.28
C GLY A 33 2.95 -6.41 -5.12
N SER A 34 2.00 -7.33 -5.32
CA SER A 34 1.16 -7.90 -4.24
C SER A 34 1.00 -9.42 -4.36
N LEU A 35 1.86 -10.07 -5.14
CA LEU A 35 1.86 -11.52 -5.34
C LEU A 35 2.06 -12.20 -3.98
N GLY A 36 1.18 -13.14 -3.63
CA GLY A 36 1.24 -13.88 -2.35
C GLY A 36 0.49 -13.23 -1.18
N HIS A 37 -0.03 -12.01 -1.32
CA HIS A 37 -0.89 -11.41 -0.28
C HIS A 37 -2.34 -11.84 -0.50
N MET A 38 -2.89 -12.60 0.45
CA MET A 38 -4.29 -13.02 0.42
C MET A 38 -5.21 -11.79 0.37
N ARG A 39 -6.17 -11.82 -0.54
CA ARG A 39 -7.24 -10.83 -0.64
C ARG A 39 -8.58 -11.53 -0.72
N VAL A 40 -9.50 -11.11 0.13
CA VAL A 40 -10.87 -11.60 0.18
C VAL A 40 -11.78 -10.43 -0.14
N LEU A 41 -12.74 -10.64 -1.03
CA LEU A 41 -13.73 -9.66 -1.43
C LEU A 41 -15.09 -10.07 -0.89
N ALA A 42 -15.86 -9.10 -0.40
CA ALA A 42 -17.31 -9.20 -0.24
C ALA A 42 -17.97 -8.36 -1.33
N LEU A 43 -18.78 -9.01 -2.18
CA LEU A 43 -19.53 -8.38 -3.25
C LEU A 43 -21.01 -8.38 -2.86
N ALA A 44 -21.65 -7.21 -2.87
CA ALA A 44 -23.05 -7.08 -2.53
C ALA A 44 -23.75 -6.11 -3.49
N SER A 45 -25.08 -6.19 -3.53
CA SER A 45 -25.93 -5.13 -4.09
C SER A 45 -26.59 -4.38 -2.93
N TRP A 46 -26.60 -3.06 -3.00
CA TRP A 46 -27.22 -2.20 -1.99
C TRP A 46 -27.90 -1.03 -2.68
N GLN A 47 -29.21 -0.84 -2.44
CA GLN A 47 -30.00 0.26 -2.99
C GLN A 47 -29.80 0.45 -4.52
N GLY A 48 -29.75 -0.65 -5.28
CA GLY A 48 -29.58 -0.61 -6.74
C GLY A 48 -28.14 -0.44 -7.25
N ALA A 49 -27.14 -0.36 -6.36
CA ALA A 49 -25.74 -0.22 -6.72
C ALA A 49 -24.88 -1.41 -6.24
N TYR A 50 -23.80 -1.69 -6.97
CA TYR A 50 -22.81 -2.69 -6.55
C TYR A 50 -21.85 -2.12 -5.51
N VAL A 51 -21.67 -2.86 -4.44
CA VAL A 51 -20.74 -2.53 -3.36
C VAL A 51 -19.71 -3.64 -3.24
N VAL A 52 -18.44 -3.24 -3.19
CA VAL A 52 -17.32 -4.17 -2.97
C VAL A 52 -16.48 -3.72 -1.78
N ARG A 53 -16.17 -4.68 -0.90
CA ARG A 53 -15.19 -4.53 0.18
C ARG A 53 -14.06 -5.53 0.00
N GLU A 54 -12.82 -5.06 0.07
CA GLU A 54 -11.62 -5.88 -0.02
C GLU A 54 -10.92 -5.90 1.34
N ALA A 55 -10.66 -7.10 1.85
CA ALA A 55 -9.73 -7.34 2.95
C ALA A 55 -8.41 -7.85 2.35
N LYS A 56 -7.32 -7.08 2.51
CA LYS A 56 -5.96 -7.41 2.07
C LYS A 56 -5.09 -7.76 3.26
N ALA A 57 -4.48 -8.94 3.23
CA ALA A 57 -3.51 -9.36 4.24
C ALA A 57 -2.27 -8.46 4.22
N LEU A 58 -1.88 -8.01 5.40
CA LEU A 58 -0.68 -7.22 5.63
C LEU A 58 0.44 -8.12 6.13
N ARG A 59 1.66 -7.79 5.72
CA ARG A 59 2.88 -8.49 6.11
C ARG A 59 3.94 -7.47 6.53
N PRO A 60 4.83 -7.82 7.47
CA PRO A 60 5.98 -7.00 7.77
C PRO A 60 6.82 -6.75 6.51
N SER A 61 7.59 -5.66 6.52
CA SER A 61 8.49 -5.33 5.42
C SER A 61 9.48 -6.47 5.15
N ALA A 62 9.79 -6.72 3.88
CA ALA A 62 10.84 -7.67 3.51
C ALA A 62 12.20 -7.32 4.13
N TRP A 63 12.44 -6.04 4.46
CA TRP A 63 13.63 -5.62 5.18
C TRP A 63 13.73 -6.24 6.58
N VAL A 64 12.60 -6.36 7.29
CA VAL A 64 12.54 -7.01 8.62
C VAL A 64 12.97 -8.48 8.51
N TRP A 65 12.45 -9.16 7.49
CA TRP A 65 12.84 -10.54 7.15
C TRP A 65 14.33 -10.63 6.80
N ALA A 66 14.82 -9.79 5.90
CA ALA A 66 16.22 -9.78 5.46
C ALA A 66 17.19 -9.51 6.63
N ARG A 67 16.77 -8.69 7.60
CA ARG A 67 17.54 -8.39 8.82
C ARG A 67 17.31 -9.39 9.96
N ARG A 68 16.53 -10.46 9.73
CA ARG A 68 16.16 -11.49 10.74
C ARG A 68 15.66 -10.87 12.06
N ARG A 69 14.94 -9.75 11.97
CA ARG A 69 14.42 -9.04 13.14
C ARG A 69 13.18 -9.78 13.67
N PRO A 70 13.07 -10.06 14.98
CA PRO A 70 11.96 -10.81 15.56
C PRO A 70 10.72 -9.90 15.78
N THR A 71 10.26 -9.22 14.74
CA THR A 71 9.10 -8.32 14.85
C THR A 71 8.11 -8.55 13.72
N ASN A 72 6.83 -8.65 14.08
CA ASN A 72 5.70 -8.66 13.15
C ASN A 72 4.88 -7.38 13.22
N THR A 73 5.46 -6.31 13.78
CA THR A 73 4.76 -5.04 13.99
C THR A 73 4.42 -4.39 12.65
N LEU A 74 3.15 -3.99 12.50
CA LEU A 74 2.64 -3.32 11.32
C LEU A 74 2.34 -1.86 11.67
N TYR A 75 3.10 -0.94 11.07
CA TYR A 75 2.96 0.50 11.34
C TYR A 75 1.93 1.20 10.45
N CYS A 76 1.43 0.55 9.40
CA CYS A 76 0.55 1.17 8.41
C CYS A 76 -0.72 1.79 9.00
N GLY A 77 -1.39 1.13 9.95
CA GLY A 77 -2.58 1.68 10.61
C GLY A 77 -2.27 2.90 11.47
N ALA A 78 -1.17 2.86 12.22
CA ALA A 78 -0.71 4.00 13.02
C ALA A 78 -0.30 5.19 12.14
N LEU A 79 0.40 4.94 11.03
CA LEU A 79 0.78 5.98 10.08
C LEU A 79 -0.45 6.59 9.40
N ALA A 80 -1.40 5.76 8.95
CA ALA A 80 -2.60 6.24 8.28
C ALA A 80 -3.51 7.07 9.20
N SER A 81 -3.62 6.70 10.48
CA SER A 81 -4.43 7.41 11.47
C SER A 81 -3.81 8.72 11.96
N ARG A 82 -2.48 8.82 11.97
CA ARG A 82 -1.76 10.04 12.39
C ARG A 82 -1.45 11.01 11.24
N ALA A 83 -1.63 10.58 9.99
CA ALA A 83 -1.34 11.39 8.82
C ALA A 83 -2.13 12.71 8.84
N VAL A 84 -1.50 13.80 8.42
CA VAL A 84 -2.16 15.11 8.33
C VAL A 84 -2.95 15.20 7.03
N ARG A 85 -4.12 14.55 6.99
CA ARG A 85 -5.05 14.55 5.84
C ARG A 85 -6.44 14.12 6.29
N VAL A 86 -7.43 14.28 5.41
CA VAL A 86 -8.76 13.70 5.64
C VAL A 86 -8.64 12.17 5.66
N ALA A 87 -9.12 11.56 6.74
CA ALA A 87 -9.17 10.11 6.86
C ALA A 87 -10.21 9.55 5.87
N ASP A 88 -9.87 8.47 5.17
CA ASP A 88 -10.85 7.75 4.36
C ASP A 88 -11.72 6.92 5.33
N PRO A 89 -13.03 7.22 5.44
CA PRO A 89 -13.90 6.56 6.41
C PRO A 89 -14.13 5.07 6.10
N HIS A 90 -13.74 4.59 4.91
CA HIS A 90 -13.89 3.21 4.51
C HIS A 90 -12.59 2.40 4.62
N VAL A 91 -11.49 3.01 5.08
CA VAL A 91 -10.19 2.34 5.23
C VAL A 91 -9.96 2.00 6.69
N HIS A 92 -9.88 0.71 6.98
CA HIS A 92 -9.68 0.20 8.33
C HIS A 92 -8.50 -0.77 8.39
N PHE A 93 -7.75 -0.71 9.49
CA PHE A 93 -6.67 -1.63 9.79
C PHE A 93 -7.05 -2.45 11.02
N ARG A 94 -7.11 -3.77 10.89
CA ARG A 94 -7.50 -4.66 11.99
C ARG A 94 -6.86 -6.03 11.86
N ASP A 95 -6.26 -6.54 12.93
CA ASP A 95 -5.71 -7.90 13.03
C ASP A 95 -4.79 -8.32 11.86
N GLY A 96 -3.98 -7.40 11.35
CA GLY A 96 -3.09 -7.66 10.21
C GLY A 96 -3.78 -7.63 8.84
N TRP A 97 -4.96 -7.02 8.75
CA TRP A 97 -5.71 -6.80 7.53
C TRP A 97 -5.94 -5.32 7.28
N LEU A 98 -5.85 -4.94 6.01
CA LEU A 98 -6.38 -3.68 5.49
C LEU A 98 -7.74 -3.99 4.87
N VAL A 99 -8.80 -3.42 5.42
CA VAL A 99 -10.15 -3.48 4.87
C VAL A 99 -10.45 -2.15 4.21
N ARG A 100 -10.96 -2.19 2.96
CA ARG A 100 -11.26 -0.99 2.18
C ARG A 100 -12.38 -1.20 1.19
N ARG A 101 -13.00 -0.10 0.75
CA ARG A 101 -13.86 -0.10 -0.45
C ARG A 101 -13.02 -0.37 -1.70
N LEU A 102 -13.60 -1.12 -2.63
CA LEU A 102 -13.13 -1.17 -4.01
C LEU A 102 -14.22 -0.53 -4.87
N ALA A 103 -13.88 0.56 -5.54
CA ALA A 103 -14.79 1.30 -6.39
C ALA A 103 -14.03 1.81 -7.63
N PRO A 104 -14.72 2.12 -8.75
CA PRO A 104 -14.08 2.57 -9.98
C PRO A 104 -13.23 3.84 -9.81
N ASP A 105 -13.69 4.74 -8.93
CA ASP A 105 -13.00 5.97 -8.54
C ASP A 105 -11.81 5.74 -7.59
N CYS A 106 -11.72 4.57 -6.95
CA CYS A 106 -10.60 4.15 -6.11
C CYS A 106 -9.55 3.34 -6.89
N SER A 107 -9.15 3.84 -8.07
CA SER A 107 -8.19 3.19 -8.94
C SER A 107 -6.80 3.83 -8.86
N ARG A 108 -5.78 3.12 -9.36
CA ARG A 108 -4.44 3.69 -9.49
C ARG A 108 -4.47 4.72 -10.62
N ILE A 109 -3.86 5.88 -10.39
CA ILE A 109 -3.53 6.82 -11.47
C ILE A 109 -2.35 6.22 -12.24
N GLU A 110 -2.61 5.72 -13.45
CA GLU A 110 -1.56 5.26 -14.34
C GLU A 110 -1.01 6.46 -15.12
N LEU A 111 0.31 6.65 -15.15
CA LEU A 111 0.92 7.80 -15.83
C LEU A 111 0.52 7.86 -17.31
N ALA A 112 0.44 6.69 -17.96
CA ALA A 112 0.04 6.57 -19.35
C ALA A 112 -1.43 6.90 -19.63
N SER A 113 -2.30 6.97 -18.60
CA SER A 113 -3.70 7.38 -18.76
C SER A 113 -3.91 8.88 -18.58
N LEU A 114 -2.84 9.65 -18.34
CA LEU A 114 -2.90 11.10 -18.27
C LEU A 114 -2.80 11.71 -19.68
N PRO A 115 -3.55 12.79 -19.99
CA PRO A 115 -3.40 13.50 -21.26
C PRO A 115 -1.97 14.02 -21.47
N LYS A 116 -1.51 14.07 -22.72
CA LYS A 116 -0.14 14.48 -23.10
C LYS A 116 0.25 15.90 -22.63
N GLU A 117 -0.73 16.80 -22.48
CA GLU A 117 -0.51 18.20 -22.09
C GLU A 117 -0.47 18.43 -20.57
N ARG A 118 0.09 17.51 -19.78
CA ARG A 118 0.18 17.69 -18.32
C ARG A 118 1.59 17.82 -17.78
N ASP A 119 1.66 18.76 -16.84
CA ASP A 119 2.75 19.04 -15.93
C ASP A 119 2.96 17.87 -14.97
N GLU A 120 3.76 16.87 -15.39
CA GLU A 120 4.21 15.76 -14.53
C GLU A 120 4.78 16.27 -13.19
N ALA A 121 5.35 17.47 -13.18
CA ALA A 121 5.85 18.10 -11.97
C ALA A 121 4.71 18.39 -10.98
N ARG A 122 3.51 18.77 -11.44
CA ARG A 122 2.34 18.95 -10.56
C ARG A 122 1.89 17.64 -9.93
N LEU A 123 1.92 16.53 -10.66
CA LEU A 123 1.60 15.21 -10.11
C LEU A 123 2.65 14.79 -9.07
N LEU A 124 3.94 14.88 -9.42
CA LEU A 124 5.04 14.54 -8.52
C LEU A 124 5.03 15.42 -7.27
N TYR A 125 4.72 16.70 -7.41
CA TYR A 125 4.53 17.61 -6.29
C TYR A 125 3.40 17.14 -5.38
N SER A 126 2.23 16.81 -5.94
CA SER A 126 1.08 16.32 -5.17
C SER A 126 1.39 15.00 -4.46
N MET A 127 2.12 14.09 -5.12
CA MET A 127 2.59 12.84 -4.50
C MET A 127 3.58 13.10 -3.35
N GLY A 128 4.51 14.03 -3.54
CA GLY A 128 5.45 14.46 -2.50
C GLY A 128 4.75 15.13 -1.32
N TRP A 129 3.72 15.92 -1.59
CA TRP A 129 2.87 16.55 -0.57
C TRP A 129 2.17 15.50 0.29
N GLU A 130 1.53 14.51 -0.33
CA GLU A 130 0.88 13.42 0.41
C GLU A 130 1.87 12.54 1.18
N ALA A 131 3.06 12.30 0.63
CA ALA A 131 4.13 11.63 1.37
C ALA A 131 4.58 12.44 2.59
N ALA A 132 4.70 13.76 2.46
CA ALA A 132 5.03 14.65 3.58
C ALA A 132 3.93 14.61 4.67
N ASN A 133 2.65 14.59 4.30
CA ASN A 133 1.53 14.46 5.25
C ASN A 133 1.61 13.18 6.09
N LEU A 134 2.08 12.07 5.53
CA LEU A 134 2.35 10.85 6.28
C LEU A 134 3.49 11.05 7.30
N HIS A 135 4.57 11.72 6.90
CA HIS A 135 5.70 11.99 7.80
C HIS A 135 5.36 12.97 8.91
N LEU A 136 4.48 13.95 8.65
CA LEU A 136 3.97 14.88 9.66
C LEU A 136 3.19 14.17 10.78
N GLY A 137 2.66 12.96 10.52
CA GLY A 137 2.07 12.10 11.54
C GLY A 137 3.04 11.56 12.60
N SER A 138 4.32 11.95 12.54
CA SER A 138 5.32 11.74 13.59
C SER A 138 5.87 13.08 14.11
N PRO A 139 5.12 13.83 14.94
CA PRO A 139 5.47 15.21 15.32
C PRO A 139 6.88 15.37 15.89
N SER A 140 7.32 14.40 16.71
CA SER A 140 8.66 14.40 17.31
C SER A 140 9.82 14.29 16.31
N ALA A 141 9.55 13.81 15.08
CA ALA A 141 10.54 13.70 14.01
C ALA A 141 10.58 14.94 13.10
N VAL A 142 9.52 15.77 13.09
CA VAL A 142 9.36 16.87 12.12
C VAL A 142 10.50 17.88 12.18
N ALA A 143 10.92 18.30 13.38
CA ALA A 143 12.03 19.24 13.53
C ALA A 143 13.35 18.69 12.98
N LYS A 144 13.62 17.39 13.21
CA LYS A 144 14.82 16.72 12.70
C LYS A 144 14.78 16.60 11.17
N ILE A 145 13.62 16.25 10.61
CA ILE A 145 13.41 16.16 9.16
C ILE A 145 13.64 17.52 8.51
N ARG A 146 13.04 18.60 9.04
CA ARG A 146 13.22 19.96 8.50
C ARG A 146 14.69 20.40 8.55
N LYS A 147 15.38 20.16 9.66
CA LYS A 147 16.81 20.47 9.81
C LYS A 147 17.68 19.68 8.83
N ASP A 148 17.35 18.42 8.57
CA ASP A 148 18.04 17.61 7.57
C ASP A 148 17.81 18.15 6.16
N LEU A 149 16.55 18.40 5.78
CA LEU A 149 16.17 18.92 4.47
C LEU A 149 16.85 20.26 4.15
N ALA A 150 16.96 21.17 5.12
CA ALA A 150 17.65 22.45 4.95
C ALA A 150 19.14 22.32 4.61
N LYS A 151 19.77 21.18 4.95
CA LYS A 151 21.19 20.90 4.65
C LYS A 151 21.39 20.21 3.31
N ARG A 152 20.32 19.78 2.65
CA ARG A 152 20.41 19.04 1.38
C ARG A 152 20.57 20.02 0.22
N SER A 153 21.53 19.75 -0.67
CA SER A 153 21.72 20.53 -1.89
C SER A 153 20.60 20.24 -2.89
N ALA A 154 20.22 21.20 -3.75
CA ALA A 154 19.13 21.03 -4.72
C ALA A 154 19.10 19.68 -5.48
N PRO A 155 20.22 19.12 -6.01
CA PRO A 155 20.19 17.87 -6.76
C PRO A 155 20.20 16.60 -5.88
N TRP A 156 20.17 16.70 -4.55
CA TRP A 156 20.37 15.57 -3.65
C TRP A 156 19.40 14.41 -3.92
N LEU A 157 18.11 14.74 -4.11
CA LEU A 157 17.06 13.74 -4.27
C LEU A 157 17.20 13.03 -5.60
N HIS A 158 17.53 13.76 -6.66
CA HIS A 158 17.80 13.18 -7.97
C HIS A 158 19.00 12.22 -7.91
N LYS A 159 20.10 12.64 -7.27
CA LYS A 159 21.29 11.78 -7.07
C LYS A 159 20.95 10.52 -6.28
N ALA A 160 20.20 10.64 -5.18
CA ALA A 160 19.77 9.51 -4.36
C ALA A 160 18.85 8.55 -5.13
N ALA A 161 17.89 9.09 -5.90
CA ALA A 161 16.99 8.30 -6.73
C ALA A 161 17.75 7.53 -7.82
N LYS A 162 18.73 8.16 -8.47
CA LYS A 162 19.60 7.52 -9.47
C LYS A 162 20.41 6.38 -8.85
N ALA A 163 21.05 6.63 -7.70
CA ALA A 163 21.80 5.60 -6.98
C ALA A 163 20.93 4.40 -6.58
N MET A 164 19.70 4.66 -6.09
CA MET A 164 18.75 3.59 -5.75
C MET A 164 18.30 2.81 -6.99
N SER A 165 18.10 3.47 -8.12
CA SER A 165 17.78 2.83 -9.40
C SER A 165 18.91 1.91 -9.86
N GLU A 166 20.15 2.40 -9.84
CA GLU A 166 21.35 1.63 -10.21
C GLU A 166 21.50 0.38 -9.32
N ALA A 167 21.36 0.54 -8.00
CA ALA A 167 21.44 -0.58 -7.06
C ALA A 167 20.32 -1.62 -7.31
N THR A 168 19.09 -1.16 -7.53
CA THR A 168 17.95 -2.05 -7.81
C THR A 168 18.13 -2.84 -9.11
N LEU A 169 18.67 -2.20 -10.14
CA LEU A 169 18.97 -2.86 -11.41
C LEU A 169 20.08 -3.90 -11.27
N ALA A 170 21.15 -3.57 -10.53
CA ALA A 170 22.24 -4.50 -10.25
C ALA A 170 21.75 -5.73 -9.47
N ASP A 171 20.93 -5.54 -8.43
CA ASP A 171 20.30 -6.62 -7.67
C ASP A 171 19.43 -7.51 -8.57
N TRP A 172 18.62 -6.89 -9.44
CA TRP A 172 17.79 -7.61 -10.39
C TRP A 172 18.62 -8.44 -11.38
N GLU A 173 19.71 -7.90 -11.90
CA GLU A 173 20.60 -8.62 -12.81
C GLU A 173 21.29 -9.81 -12.13
N GLN A 174 21.73 -9.63 -10.87
CA GLN A 174 22.31 -10.69 -10.08
C GLN A 174 21.29 -11.80 -9.84
N TRP A 175 20.08 -11.43 -9.40
CA TRP A 175 18.97 -12.36 -9.21
C TRP A 175 18.64 -13.11 -10.50
N ARG A 176 18.50 -12.40 -11.63
CA ARG A 176 18.19 -12.98 -12.95
C ARG A 176 19.24 -14.01 -13.39
N ARG A 177 20.53 -13.74 -13.16
CA ARG A 177 21.63 -14.68 -13.42
C ARG A 177 21.55 -15.93 -12.54
N GLY A 178 21.22 -15.78 -11.26
CA GLY A 178 21.00 -16.91 -10.35
C GLY A 178 19.78 -17.75 -10.71
N TRP A 179 18.66 -17.09 -11.03
CA TRP A 179 17.39 -17.74 -11.37
C TRP A 179 17.49 -18.58 -12.65
N LYS A 180 18.15 -18.06 -13.70
CA LYS A 180 18.39 -18.84 -14.92
C LYS A 180 19.19 -20.12 -14.65
N ARG A 181 20.25 -20.04 -13.83
CA ARG A 181 21.08 -21.20 -13.44
C ARG A 181 20.30 -22.26 -12.65
N ALA A 182 19.37 -21.84 -11.80
CA ALA A 182 18.51 -22.75 -11.04
C ALA A 182 17.40 -23.40 -11.87
N LYS A 183 17.07 -22.86 -13.05
CA LYS A 183 16.05 -23.39 -13.97
C LYS A 183 16.63 -24.40 -14.98
N THR A 184 17.94 -24.38 -15.18
CA THR A 184 18.68 -25.31 -16.06
C THR A 184 19.23 -26.53 -15.31
N ARG A 185 19.03 -26.59 -13.98
CA ARG A 185 19.18 -27.79 -13.15
C ARG A 185 17.81 -28.39 -12.88
#